data_AF-A0A7X0UDG2-F1
#
_entry.id   AF-A0A7X0UDG2-F1
#
_cell.length_a   1.000
_cell.length_b   1.000
_cell.length_c   1.000
_cell.angle_alpha   90.00
_cell.angle_beta   90.00
_cell.angle_gamma   90.00
#
_symmetry.space_group_name_H-M   'P 1'
#
loop_
_entity.id
_entity.type
_entity.pdbx_description
1 polymer ?
#
loop_
_entity_poly.entity_id
_entity_poly.type
_entity_poly.pdbx_seq_one_letter_code
_entity_poly.pdbx_strand_id
1 'polypeptide(L)'
;MKKKTLATLALAAALPSIALALGAQDALHVIAQNQYVAVHDLQKQYGYWTAKAIANDGQRATVLVKDADASFTAVRKSDIGTTLPGVAQVAQALRAGGWTYVHDLELDDGFWQAEARQNLLGEKVEFVLHPQTLEVLSQVGRSGGTVGGQPVLAAAQISQSLQQAGYTRVRSVEYDDGFWEAEATNTAGQAVELRLDPHTGRVLSERLDD
;
A
#
# COMPACT_ATOMS: atom_id res chain seq x y z
N MET A 1 -71.42 -2.58 -7.50
CA MET A 1 -70.38 -3.02 -6.53
C MET A 1 -69.18 -3.56 -7.30
N LYS A 2 -68.06 -2.84 -7.33
CA LYS A 2 -66.78 -3.34 -7.91
C LYS A 2 -65.68 -3.09 -6.88
N LYS A 3 -65.17 -4.17 -6.26
CA LYS A 3 -64.04 -4.13 -5.33
C LYS A 3 -62.76 -3.94 -6.17
N LYS A 4 -62.06 -2.81 -5.99
CA LYS A 4 -60.69 -2.64 -6.51
C LYS A 4 -59.74 -3.20 -5.46
N THR A 5 -59.07 -4.29 -5.81
CA THR A 5 -58.00 -4.91 -5.03
C THR A 5 -56.77 -4.00 -5.09
N LEU A 6 -56.30 -3.52 -3.94
CA LEU A 6 -55.01 -2.84 -3.81
C LEU A 6 -53.92 -3.92 -3.71
N ALA A 7 -53.01 -3.95 -4.68
CA ALA A 7 -51.79 -4.74 -4.59
C ALA A 7 -50.72 -3.88 -3.88
N THR A 8 -50.33 -4.29 -2.69
CA THR A 8 -49.26 -3.65 -1.92
C THR A 8 -47.92 -4.14 -2.47
N LEU A 9 -47.16 -3.26 -3.11
CA LEU A 9 -45.76 -3.54 -3.47
C LEU A 9 -44.93 -3.53 -2.17
N ALA A 10 -44.41 -4.67 -1.76
CA ALA A 10 -43.39 -4.73 -0.71
C ALA A 10 -42.05 -4.30 -1.33
N LEU A 11 -41.54 -3.15 -0.92
CA LEU A 11 -40.19 -2.71 -1.24
C LEU A 11 -39.22 -3.56 -0.40
N ALA A 12 -38.58 -4.56 -1.01
CA ALA A 12 -37.49 -5.28 -0.37
C ALA A 12 -36.25 -4.36 -0.35
N ALA A 13 -35.94 -3.79 0.80
CA ALA A 13 -34.66 -3.12 1.02
C ALA A 13 -33.55 -4.20 0.99
N ALA A 14 -32.71 -4.19 -0.04
CA ALA A 14 -31.49 -4.99 -0.04
C ALA A 14 -30.54 -4.39 1.01
N LEU A 15 -30.29 -5.14 2.09
CA LEU A 15 -29.20 -4.82 3.00
C LEU A 15 -27.88 -4.94 2.22
N PRO A 16 -26.91 -4.03 2.40
CA PRO A 16 -25.59 -4.21 1.80
C PRO A 16 -24.99 -5.49 2.37
N SER A 17 -24.77 -6.48 1.50
CA SER A 17 -23.92 -7.62 1.84
C SER A 17 -22.55 -7.05 2.15
N ILE A 18 -22.09 -7.19 3.39
CA ILE A 18 -20.69 -6.96 3.71
C ILE A 18 -19.94 -8.10 3.02
N ALA A 19 -19.48 -7.85 1.79
CA ALA A 19 -18.54 -8.75 1.14
C ALA A 19 -17.29 -8.79 2.02
N LEU A 20 -16.96 -9.97 2.56
CA LEU A 20 -15.70 -10.16 3.25
C LEU A 20 -14.57 -9.90 2.25
N ALA A 21 -13.50 -9.25 2.70
CA ALA A 21 -12.32 -9.06 1.88
C ALA A 21 -11.81 -10.43 1.39
N LEU A 22 -11.48 -10.51 0.10
CA LEU A 22 -11.05 -11.74 -0.56
C LEU A 22 -9.87 -12.38 0.16
N GLY A 23 -9.92 -13.70 0.33
CA GLY A 23 -8.81 -14.49 0.84
C GLY A 23 -7.78 -14.82 -0.26
N ALA A 24 -6.66 -15.41 0.15
CA ALA A 24 -5.58 -15.81 -0.77
C ALA A 24 -6.06 -16.78 -1.86
N GLN A 25 -6.93 -17.73 -1.52
CA GLN A 25 -7.48 -18.70 -2.48
C GLN A 25 -8.39 -18.03 -3.50
N ASP A 26 -9.21 -17.06 -3.07
CA ASP A 26 -10.07 -16.31 -3.98
C ASP A 26 -9.23 -15.46 -4.94
N ALA A 27 -8.16 -14.82 -4.44
CA ALA A 27 -7.22 -14.07 -5.27
C ALA A 27 -6.57 -14.96 -6.34
N LEU A 28 -6.11 -16.17 -5.98
CA LEU A 28 -5.58 -17.13 -6.94
C LEU A 28 -6.61 -17.52 -8.00
N HIS A 29 -7.88 -17.65 -7.62
CA HIS A 29 -8.95 -17.92 -8.57
C HIS A 29 -9.13 -16.76 -9.56
N VAL A 30 -9.14 -15.51 -9.08
CA VAL A 30 -9.23 -14.31 -9.93
C VAL A 30 -8.03 -14.23 -10.90
N ILE A 31 -6.82 -14.52 -10.41
CA ILE A 31 -5.60 -14.54 -11.26
C ILE A 31 -5.73 -15.59 -12.37
N ALA A 32 -6.17 -16.80 -12.04
CA ALA A 32 -6.37 -17.86 -13.04
C ALA A 32 -7.48 -17.52 -14.06
N GLN A 33 -8.59 -16.91 -13.61
CA GLN A 33 -9.66 -16.43 -14.49
C GLN A 33 -9.16 -15.38 -15.49
N ASN A 34 -8.20 -14.55 -15.09
CA ASN A 34 -7.55 -13.56 -15.94
C ASN A 34 -6.40 -14.14 -16.78
N GLN A 35 -6.30 -15.47 -16.88
CA GLN A 35 -5.34 -16.17 -17.74
C GLN A 35 -3.86 -16.00 -17.33
N TYR A 36 -3.64 -15.83 -16.03
CA TYR A 36 -2.31 -15.84 -15.44
C TYR A 36 -2.10 -17.11 -14.64
N VAL A 37 -0.94 -17.74 -14.85
CA VAL A 37 -0.56 -19.02 -14.24
C VAL A 37 0.82 -18.90 -13.59
N ALA A 38 1.33 -19.99 -12.98
CA ALA A 38 2.63 -20.02 -12.31
C ALA A 38 2.79 -18.86 -11.30
N VAL A 39 1.83 -18.76 -10.38
CA VAL A 39 1.78 -17.71 -9.37
C VAL A 39 2.82 -17.98 -8.29
N HIS A 40 3.65 -16.97 -8.02
CA HIS A 40 4.68 -16.98 -6.99
C HIS A 40 4.65 -15.67 -6.19
N ASP A 41 5.22 -15.69 -4.99
CA ASP A 41 5.33 -14.52 -4.10
C ASP A 41 3.96 -13.86 -3.82
N LEU A 42 2.89 -14.67 -3.66
CA LEU A 42 1.57 -14.14 -3.34
C LEU A 42 1.58 -13.52 -1.95
N GLN A 43 1.33 -12.22 -1.88
CA GLN A 43 1.33 -11.45 -0.65
C GLN A 43 0.21 -10.41 -0.65
N LYS A 44 -0.13 -9.90 0.54
CA LYS A 44 -1.14 -8.85 0.68
C LYS A 44 -0.47 -7.54 1.04
N GLN A 45 -0.66 -6.51 0.22
CA GLN A 45 -0.11 -5.18 0.41
C GLN A 45 -1.14 -4.13 -0.01
N TYR A 46 -1.30 -3.08 0.79
CA TYR A 46 -2.12 -1.91 0.45
C TYR A 46 -3.59 -2.21 0.03
N GLY A 47 -4.19 -3.30 0.52
CA GLY A 47 -5.54 -3.73 0.11
C GLY A 47 -5.58 -4.57 -1.18
N TYR A 48 -4.43 -4.97 -1.68
CA TYR A 48 -4.28 -5.81 -2.87
C TYR A 48 -3.56 -7.11 -2.52
N TRP A 49 -4.00 -8.20 -3.12
CA TRP A 49 -3.18 -9.38 -3.29
C TRP A 49 -2.26 -9.15 -4.49
N THR A 50 -0.95 -9.24 -4.28
CA THR A 50 0.04 -9.09 -5.35
C THR A 50 0.82 -10.38 -5.53
N ALA A 51 1.20 -10.69 -6.76
CA ALA A 51 2.01 -11.86 -7.07
C ALA A 51 2.75 -11.69 -8.39
N LYS A 52 3.83 -12.46 -8.56
CA LYS A 52 4.45 -12.66 -9.88
C LYS A 52 3.74 -13.81 -10.57
N ALA A 53 3.39 -13.64 -11.85
CA ALA A 53 2.72 -14.65 -12.64
C ALA A 53 3.17 -14.63 -14.12
N ILE A 54 2.78 -15.66 -14.86
CA ILE A 54 3.06 -15.81 -16.28
C ILE A 54 1.73 -15.77 -17.04
N ALA A 55 1.62 -14.87 -18.02
CA ALA A 55 0.49 -14.82 -18.93
C ALA A 55 0.53 -15.99 -19.93
N ASN A 56 -0.61 -16.30 -20.56
CA ASN A 56 -0.67 -17.37 -21.58
C ASN A 56 0.28 -17.19 -22.78
N ASP A 57 0.71 -15.96 -23.06
CA ASP A 57 1.71 -15.66 -24.09
C ASP A 57 3.16 -15.90 -23.63
N GLY A 58 3.36 -16.41 -22.41
CA GLY A 58 4.66 -16.67 -21.79
C GLY A 58 5.31 -15.45 -21.14
N GLN A 59 4.70 -14.26 -21.21
CA GLN A 59 5.27 -13.06 -20.62
C GLN A 59 5.04 -13.03 -19.10
N ARG A 60 6.05 -12.54 -18.37
CA ARG A 60 5.96 -12.34 -16.92
C ARG A 60 5.24 -11.03 -16.63
N ALA A 61 4.42 -11.05 -15.59
CA ALA A 61 3.75 -9.87 -15.05
C ALA A 61 3.75 -9.90 -13.52
N THR A 62 3.67 -8.73 -12.91
CA THR A 62 3.18 -8.61 -11.53
C THR A 62 1.68 -8.38 -11.61
N VAL A 63 0.89 -9.19 -10.92
CA VAL A 63 -0.57 -9.11 -10.92
C VAL A 63 -1.05 -8.58 -9.57
N LEU A 64 -2.09 -7.77 -9.60
CA LEU A 64 -2.73 -7.18 -8.44
C LEU A 64 -4.23 -7.53 -8.47
N VAL A 65 -4.76 -8.02 -7.35
CA VAL A 65 -6.19 -8.26 -7.14
C VAL A 65 -6.65 -7.46 -5.93
N LYS A 66 -7.56 -6.50 -6.13
CA LYS A 66 -8.12 -5.70 -5.03
C LYS A 66 -8.98 -6.60 -4.15
N ASP A 67 -8.70 -6.61 -2.85
CA ASP A 67 -9.38 -7.52 -1.92
C ASP A 67 -10.87 -7.21 -1.71
N ALA A 68 -11.26 -5.95 -1.92
CA ALA A 68 -12.61 -5.47 -1.68
C ALA A 68 -13.61 -5.84 -2.78
N ASP A 69 -13.16 -5.94 -4.04
CA ASP A 69 -14.05 -6.06 -5.19
C ASP A 69 -13.55 -6.97 -6.32
N ALA A 70 -12.43 -7.68 -6.12
CA ALA A 70 -11.81 -8.56 -7.10
C ALA A 70 -11.27 -7.86 -8.37
N SER A 71 -11.15 -6.53 -8.37
CA SER A 71 -10.57 -5.80 -9.50
C SER A 71 -9.15 -6.29 -9.79
N PHE A 72 -8.89 -6.64 -11.04
CA PHE A 72 -7.63 -7.23 -11.49
C PHE A 72 -6.82 -6.23 -12.31
N THR A 73 -5.54 -6.08 -12.01
CA THR A 73 -4.56 -5.34 -12.82
C THR A 73 -3.34 -6.21 -13.07
N ALA A 74 -2.84 -6.23 -14.31
CA ALA A 74 -1.56 -6.85 -14.63
C ALA A 74 -0.55 -5.79 -15.07
N VAL A 75 0.64 -5.87 -14.50
CA VAL A 75 1.75 -4.97 -14.73
C VAL A 75 2.85 -5.73 -15.48
N ARG A 76 2.99 -5.43 -16.77
CA ARG A 76 4.11 -5.90 -17.58
C ARG A 76 5.02 -4.74 -17.92
N LYS A 77 6.32 -5.01 -17.97
CA LYS A 77 7.32 -3.99 -18.30
C LYS A 77 7.08 -3.33 -19.66
N SER A 78 6.57 -4.08 -20.64
CA SER A 78 6.22 -3.58 -21.98
C SER A 78 5.01 -2.64 -22.00
N ASP A 79 4.14 -2.72 -21.00
CA ASP A 79 2.92 -1.91 -20.90
C ASP A 79 3.20 -0.52 -20.29
N ILE A 80 4.33 -0.33 -19.63
CA ILE A 80 4.72 0.93 -18.96
C ILE A 80 5.01 2.03 -19.98
N GLY A 81 4.33 3.17 -19.83
CA GLY A 81 4.40 4.29 -20.76
C GLY A 81 3.62 4.08 -22.06
N THR A 82 2.92 2.94 -22.20
CA THR A 82 2.04 2.66 -23.34
C THR A 82 0.59 2.58 -22.88
N THR A 83 0.18 1.46 -22.29
CA THR A 83 -1.16 1.22 -21.76
C THR A 83 -1.25 1.50 -20.26
N LEU A 84 -0.12 1.44 -19.56
CA LEU A 84 0.04 1.88 -18.18
C LEU A 84 0.78 3.22 -18.13
N PRO A 85 0.49 4.08 -17.12
CA PRO A 85 1.29 5.27 -16.85
C PRO A 85 2.79 4.96 -16.83
N GLY A 86 3.61 5.87 -17.36
CA GLY A 86 5.07 5.85 -17.17
C GLY A 86 5.49 6.87 -16.12
N VAL A 87 6.79 6.91 -15.83
CA VAL A 87 7.42 7.83 -14.85
C VAL A 87 6.98 9.28 -15.06
N ALA A 88 6.93 9.76 -16.31
CA ALA A 88 6.54 11.13 -16.61
C ALA A 88 5.09 11.43 -16.21
N GLN A 89 4.16 10.51 -16.51
CA GLN A 89 2.75 10.65 -16.16
C GLN A 89 2.53 10.59 -14.65
N VAL A 90 3.23 9.71 -13.95
CA VAL A 90 3.13 9.58 -12.48
C VAL A 90 3.68 10.83 -11.79
N ALA A 91 4.85 11.30 -12.20
CA ALA A 91 5.42 12.55 -11.69
C ALA A 91 4.51 13.75 -11.97
N GLN A 92 3.85 13.78 -13.13
CA GLN A 92 2.87 14.82 -13.45
C GLN A 92 1.64 14.75 -12.55
N ALA A 93 1.13 13.55 -12.25
CA ALA A 93 0.01 13.36 -11.34
C ALA A 93 0.34 13.86 -9.91
N LEU A 94 1.52 13.51 -9.38
CA LEU A 94 1.99 13.99 -8.08
C LEU A 94 2.14 15.53 -8.07
N ARG A 95 2.72 16.12 -9.11
CA ARG A 95 2.84 17.59 -9.24
C ARG A 95 1.50 18.29 -9.32
N ALA A 96 0.52 17.69 -10.02
CA ALA A 96 -0.85 18.21 -10.07
C ALA A 96 -1.52 18.18 -8.68
N GLY A 97 -1.12 17.23 -7.82
CA GLY A 97 -1.50 17.17 -6.40
C GLY A 97 -0.74 18.12 -5.46
N GLY A 98 0.16 18.98 -5.99
CA GLY A 98 0.94 19.93 -5.20
C GLY A 98 2.32 19.42 -4.75
N TRP A 99 2.73 18.23 -5.17
CA TRP A 99 4.05 17.65 -4.87
C TRP A 99 5.07 18.05 -5.94
N THR A 100 5.68 19.22 -5.75
CA THR A 100 6.54 19.84 -6.76
C THR A 100 7.84 19.06 -6.99
N TYR A 101 8.43 18.52 -5.93
CA TYR A 101 9.73 17.86 -5.94
C TYR A 101 9.54 16.35 -5.78
N VAL A 102 9.47 15.63 -6.90
CA VAL A 102 9.35 14.17 -6.96
C VAL A 102 10.72 13.57 -7.30
N HIS A 103 11.17 12.63 -6.48
CA HIS A 103 12.42 11.89 -6.58
C HIS A 103 12.16 10.41 -6.30
N ASP A 104 13.13 9.57 -6.65
CA ASP A 104 13.09 8.13 -6.40
C ASP A 104 11.77 7.49 -6.84
N LEU A 105 11.29 7.94 -8.00
CA LEU A 105 10.05 7.48 -8.60
C LEU A 105 10.33 6.25 -9.46
N GLU A 106 9.87 5.11 -8.98
CA GLU A 106 10.03 3.82 -9.63
C GLU A 106 8.79 2.94 -9.52
N LEU A 107 8.73 1.91 -10.35
CA LEU A 107 7.68 0.91 -10.31
C LEU A 107 8.29 -0.36 -9.71
N ASP A 108 7.88 -0.69 -8.50
CA ASP A 108 8.37 -1.86 -7.79
C ASP A 108 7.23 -2.64 -7.13
N ASP A 109 7.35 -3.97 -7.14
CA ASP A 109 6.33 -4.92 -6.68
C ASP A 109 4.91 -4.67 -7.22
N GLY A 110 4.83 -4.05 -8.40
CA GLY A 110 3.57 -3.75 -9.09
C GLY A 110 2.93 -2.42 -8.68
N PHE A 111 3.59 -1.59 -7.89
CA PHE A 111 3.12 -0.27 -7.49
C PHE A 111 4.12 0.82 -7.86
N TRP A 112 3.63 2.03 -8.14
CA TRP A 112 4.51 3.18 -8.22
C TRP A 112 4.91 3.57 -6.82
N GLN A 113 6.21 3.61 -6.54
CA GLN A 113 6.80 4.16 -5.33
C GLN A 113 7.46 5.49 -5.66
N ALA A 114 7.33 6.49 -4.80
CA ALA A 114 7.95 7.79 -5.02
C ALA A 114 8.19 8.53 -3.71
N GLU A 115 9.29 9.26 -3.66
CA GLU A 115 9.50 10.26 -2.62
C GLU A 115 9.13 11.64 -3.16
N ALA A 116 8.37 12.41 -2.39
CA ALA A 116 7.96 13.74 -2.83
C ALA A 116 7.92 14.79 -1.72
N ARG A 117 8.11 16.05 -2.13
CA ARG A 117 7.97 17.23 -1.26
C ARG A 117 7.14 18.30 -1.95
N GLN A 118 6.31 19.01 -1.18
CA GLN A 118 5.53 20.15 -1.69
C GLN A 118 6.44 21.31 -2.13
N ASN A 119 7.53 21.53 -1.41
CA ASN A 119 8.57 22.50 -1.71
C ASN A 119 9.94 22.01 -1.17
N LEU A 120 11.04 22.71 -1.49
CA LEU A 120 12.40 22.28 -1.10
C LEU A 120 12.61 22.05 0.39
N LEU A 121 11.86 22.77 1.24
CA LEU A 121 11.95 22.69 2.69
C LEU A 121 10.81 21.86 3.30
N GLY A 122 9.89 21.37 2.47
CA GLY A 122 8.78 20.54 2.89
C GLY A 122 9.26 19.18 3.37
N GLU A 123 8.44 18.51 4.18
CA GLU A 123 8.76 17.15 4.60
C GLU A 123 8.83 16.20 3.40
N LYS A 124 9.73 15.22 3.51
CA LYS A 124 9.78 14.07 2.61
C LYS A 124 8.54 13.22 2.90
N VAL A 125 7.81 12.88 1.86
CA VAL A 125 6.65 11.99 1.92
C VAL A 125 6.86 10.88 0.93
N GLU A 126 6.76 9.65 1.41
CA GLU A 126 6.77 8.45 0.60
C GLU A 126 5.35 8.17 0.10
N PHE A 127 5.23 7.88 -1.19
CA PHE A 127 4.00 7.56 -1.87
C PHE A 127 4.07 6.15 -2.43
N VAL A 128 2.96 5.42 -2.27
CA VAL A 128 2.68 4.23 -3.05
C VAL A 128 1.40 4.47 -3.82
N LEU A 129 1.42 4.32 -5.14
CA LEU A 129 0.28 4.51 -6.01
C LEU A 129 -0.04 3.24 -6.81
N HIS A 130 -1.33 3.03 -7.06
CA HIS A 130 -1.80 1.95 -7.92
C HIS A 130 -1.24 2.12 -9.35
N PRO A 131 -0.73 1.05 -9.99
CA PRO A 131 0.06 1.14 -11.23
C PRO A 131 -0.70 1.72 -12.42
N GLN A 132 -2.03 1.55 -12.48
CA GLN A 132 -2.87 1.97 -13.58
C GLN A 132 -3.66 3.26 -13.27
N THR A 133 -4.47 3.24 -12.21
CA THR A 133 -5.34 4.35 -11.80
C THR A 133 -4.62 5.51 -11.15
N LEU A 134 -3.38 5.33 -10.68
CA LEU A 134 -2.64 6.30 -9.85
C LEU A 134 -3.38 6.71 -8.58
N GLU A 135 -4.31 5.86 -8.10
CA GLU A 135 -4.89 5.99 -6.75
C GLU A 135 -3.75 5.95 -5.72
N VAL A 136 -3.71 6.92 -4.81
CA VAL A 136 -2.75 6.94 -3.70
C VAL A 136 -3.15 5.89 -2.68
N LEU A 137 -2.33 4.85 -2.56
CA LEU A 137 -2.52 3.72 -1.66
C LEU A 137 -1.78 3.89 -0.33
N SER A 138 -0.62 4.54 -0.38
CA SER A 138 0.15 4.97 0.79
C SER A 138 0.63 6.40 0.59
N GLN A 139 0.59 7.18 1.66
CA GLN A 139 1.18 8.51 1.74
C GLN A 139 1.64 8.73 3.17
N VAL A 140 2.95 8.63 3.41
CA VAL A 140 3.52 8.72 4.76
C VAL A 140 4.70 9.67 4.78
N GLY A 141 4.63 10.65 5.67
CA GLY A 141 5.74 11.55 5.99
C GLY A 141 6.12 11.43 7.45
N ARG A 142 7.09 12.24 7.89
CA ARG A 142 7.50 12.32 9.29
C ARG A 142 6.32 12.65 10.23
N SER A 143 5.38 13.45 9.73
CA SER A 143 4.15 13.84 10.44
C SER A 143 3.08 12.74 10.52
N GLY A 144 3.36 11.53 9.99
CA GLY A 144 2.41 10.44 9.86
C GLY A 144 1.78 10.43 8.46
N GLY A 145 0.57 9.88 8.35
CA GLY A 145 -0.11 9.77 7.07
C GLY A 145 -1.08 8.60 7.04
N THR A 146 -1.23 7.97 5.88
CA THR A 146 -2.12 6.82 5.72
C THR A 146 -1.51 5.71 4.88
N VAL A 147 -1.78 4.46 5.25
CA VAL A 147 -1.50 3.25 4.47
C VAL A 147 -2.82 2.49 4.28
N GLY A 148 -3.24 2.24 3.05
CA GLY A 148 -4.52 1.58 2.75
C GLY A 148 -5.74 2.32 3.33
N GLY A 149 -5.64 3.65 3.42
CA GLY A 149 -6.68 4.50 4.02
C GLY A 149 -6.74 4.46 5.55
N GLN A 150 -5.85 3.73 6.23
CA GLN A 150 -5.74 3.72 7.69
C GLN A 150 -4.64 4.67 8.16
N PRO A 151 -4.85 5.43 9.24
CA PRO A 151 -3.83 6.33 9.76
C PRO A 151 -2.64 5.55 10.32
N VAL A 152 -1.44 6.05 10.09
CA VAL A 152 -0.20 5.55 10.69
C VAL A 152 0.34 6.52 11.75
N LEU A 153 1.14 6.01 12.67
CA LEU A 153 1.81 6.82 13.69
C LEU A 153 2.82 7.76 13.05
N ALA A 154 2.98 8.96 13.62
CA ALA A 154 4.04 9.89 13.28
C ALA A 154 5.38 9.47 13.91
N ALA A 155 6.50 9.92 13.35
CA ALA A 155 7.84 9.61 13.85
C ALA A 155 8.03 9.96 15.34
N ALA A 156 7.39 11.04 15.82
CA ALA A 156 7.41 11.44 17.22
C ALA A 156 6.69 10.42 18.13
N GLN A 157 5.58 9.85 17.66
CA GLN A 157 4.83 8.82 18.40
C GLN A 157 5.60 7.49 18.41
N ILE A 158 6.26 7.14 17.31
CA ILE A 158 7.17 5.99 17.25
C ILE A 158 8.32 6.15 18.26
N SER A 159 8.95 7.33 18.28
CA SER A 159 10.02 7.65 19.23
C SER A 159 9.55 7.47 20.69
N GLN A 160 8.33 7.94 20.98
CA GLN A 160 7.73 7.80 22.30
C GLN A 160 7.43 6.33 22.65
N SER A 161 6.90 5.55 21.70
CA SER A 161 6.64 4.11 21.87
C SER A 161 7.92 3.35 22.22
N LEU A 162 9.01 3.62 21.50
CA LEU A 162 10.32 3.01 21.76
C LEU A 162 10.87 3.37 23.14
N GLN A 163 10.77 4.64 23.55
CA GLN A 163 11.19 5.07 24.89
C GLN A 163 10.39 4.35 25.99
N GLN A 164 9.08 4.18 25.80
CA GLN A 164 8.23 3.44 26.74
C GLN A 164 8.57 1.94 26.79
N ALA A 165 9.03 1.37 25.68
CA ALA A 165 9.53 0.00 25.60
C ALA A 165 10.94 -0.19 26.19
N GLY A 166 11.58 0.87 26.68
CA GLY A 166 12.88 0.81 27.35
C GLY A 166 14.08 1.06 26.44
N TYR A 167 13.86 1.40 25.17
CA TYR A 167 14.93 1.85 24.29
C TYR A 167 15.37 3.27 24.64
N THR A 168 16.66 3.54 24.51
CA THR A 168 17.24 4.86 24.76
C THR A 168 17.97 5.36 23.52
N ARG A 169 18.36 6.64 23.49
CA ARG A 169 19.06 7.27 22.34
C ARG A 169 18.37 7.07 20.98
N VAL A 170 17.03 7.06 20.97
CA VAL A 170 16.23 6.90 19.76
C VAL A 170 16.50 8.07 18.80
N ARG A 171 16.92 7.75 17.57
CA ARG A 171 17.25 8.70 16.50
C ARG A 171 16.94 8.06 15.13
N SER A 172 17.16 8.82 14.05
CA SER A 172 16.98 8.35 12.67
C SER A 172 15.62 7.67 12.44
N VAL A 173 14.53 8.26 12.98
CA VAL A 173 13.19 7.69 12.83
C VAL A 173 12.62 8.10 11.48
N GLU A 174 12.67 7.18 10.53
CA GLU A 174 12.31 7.38 9.13
C GLU A 174 11.30 6.31 8.69
N TYR A 175 10.45 6.64 7.73
CA TYR A 175 9.52 5.69 7.13
C TYR A 175 10.14 5.26 5.80
N ASP A 176 10.27 3.94 5.61
CA ASP A 176 10.87 3.31 4.43
C ASP A 176 10.38 1.87 4.29
N ASP A 177 10.29 1.35 3.06
CA ASP A 177 9.84 0.00 2.73
C ASP A 177 8.49 -0.41 3.37
N GLY A 178 7.63 0.57 3.68
CA GLY A 178 6.37 0.33 4.37
C GLY A 178 6.45 0.21 5.91
N PHE A 179 7.62 0.43 6.51
CA PHE A 179 7.89 0.33 7.95
C PHE A 179 8.42 1.65 8.52
N TRP A 180 8.33 1.82 9.84
CA TRP A 180 9.21 2.78 10.51
C TRP A 180 10.54 2.09 10.80
N GLU A 181 11.63 2.72 10.39
CA GLU A 181 12.98 2.37 10.79
C GLU A 181 13.47 3.35 11.87
N ALA A 182 14.23 2.86 12.84
CA ALA A 182 14.80 3.68 13.89
C ALA A 182 16.11 3.09 14.41
N GLU A 183 17.08 3.96 14.70
CA GLU A 183 18.27 3.60 15.47
C GLU A 183 18.02 3.87 16.96
N ALA A 184 18.43 2.94 17.82
CA ALA A 184 18.31 3.09 19.26
C ALA A 184 19.40 2.33 20.03
N THR A 185 19.42 2.50 21.34
CA THR A 185 20.17 1.65 22.27
C THR A 185 19.18 0.75 23.04
N ASN A 186 19.34 -0.57 22.91
CA ASN A 186 18.48 -1.54 23.60
C ASN A 186 18.79 -1.61 25.11
N THR A 187 18.02 -2.42 25.85
CA THR A 187 18.17 -2.55 27.31
C THR A 187 19.47 -3.22 27.75
N ALA A 188 20.16 -3.91 26.84
CA ALA A 188 21.50 -4.46 27.05
C ALA A 188 22.62 -3.43 26.80
N GLY A 189 22.28 -2.18 26.42
CA GLY A 189 23.24 -1.13 26.12
C GLY A 189 23.87 -1.21 24.73
N GLN A 190 23.30 -2.01 23.82
CA GLN A 190 23.79 -2.20 22.45
C GLN A 190 23.07 -1.26 21.48
N ALA A 191 23.80 -0.73 20.49
CA ALA A 191 23.19 -0.02 19.37
C ALA A 191 22.45 -1.00 18.46
N VAL A 192 21.24 -0.64 18.07
CA VAL A 192 20.35 -1.48 17.27
C VAL A 192 19.59 -0.65 16.23
N GLU A 193 19.33 -1.28 15.10
CA GLU A 193 18.37 -0.84 14.10
C GLU A 193 17.06 -1.61 14.29
N LEU A 194 15.95 -0.90 14.25
CA LEU A 194 14.62 -1.40 14.54
C LEU A 194 13.71 -1.18 13.35
N ARG A 195 12.95 -2.22 12.97
CA ARG A 195 11.78 -2.08 12.08
C ARG A 195 10.51 -2.18 12.92
N LEU A 196 9.60 -1.23 12.74
CA LEU A 196 8.35 -1.16 13.51
C LEU A 196 7.12 -1.14 12.60
N ASP A 197 6.05 -1.74 13.12
CA ASP A 197 4.73 -1.68 12.50
C ASP A 197 4.21 -0.23 12.49
N PRO A 198 3.76 0.30 11.34
CA PRO A 198 3.42 1.71 11.21
C PRO A 198 2.12 2.12 11.90
N HIS A 199 1.22 1.18 12.17
CA HIS A 199 -0.06 1.47 12.79
C HIS A 199 0.02 1.39 14.32
N THR A 200 0.86 0.49 14.83
CA THR A 200 0.90 0.13 16.25
C THR A 200 2.19 0.56 16.94
N GLY A 201 3.26 0.83 16.20
CA GLY A 201 4.59 1.14 16.76
C GLY A 201 5.24 -0.04 17.46
N ARG A 202 4.79 -1.27 17.17
CA ARG A 202 5.38 -2.51 17.69
C ARG A 202 6.65 -2.83 16.93
N VAL A 203 7.73 -3.15 17.66
CA VAL A 203 8.97 -3.65 17.06
C VAL A 203 8.71 -5.01 16.39
N LEU A 204 9.00 -5.08 15.10
CA LEU A 204 8.90 -6.27 14.25
C LEU A 204 10.25 -6.95 14.08
N SER A 205 11.33 -6.16 14.06
CA SER A 205 12.70 -6.66 13.96
C SER A 205 13.65 -5.77 14.76
N GLU A 206 14.65 -6.40 15.38
CA GLU A 206 15.79 -5.75 16.03
C GLU A 206 17.07 -6.40 15.50
N ARG A 207 18.00 -5.58 15.01
CA ARG A 207 19.31 -6.00 14.52
C ARG A 207 20.39 -5.14 15.17
N LEU A 208 21.53 -5.73 15.49
CA LEU A 208 22.69 -4.95 15.94
C LEU A 208 23.12 -3.97 14.84
N ASP A 209 23.43 -2.75 15.27
CA ASP A 209 24.01 -1.72 14.43
C ASP A 209 25.54 -1.85 14.51
N ASP A 210 26.17 -2.13 13.37
CA ASP A 210 27.58 -2.55 13.24
C ASP A 210 28.55 -1.36 13.09
#